data_AF-W2YGB6-F1
#
_entry.id   AF-W2YGB6-F1
#
_cell.length_a   1.000
_cell.length_b   1.000
_cell.length_c   1.000
_cell.angle_alpha   90.00
_cell.angle_beta   90.00
_cell.angle_gamma   90.00
#
_symmetry.space_group_name_H-M   'P 1'
#
loop_
_entity.id
_entity.type
_entity.pdbx_description
1 polymer ?
#
loop_
_entity_poly.entity_id
_entity_poly.type
_entity_poly.pdbx_seq_one_letter_code
_entity_poly.pdbx_strand_id
1 'polypeptide(L)'
;MVGPPIVIMYLRCGWSRGGVQDRYLRYKAAADDPFLGRVVARLPLNSAVLPPHFKEYDSVGVVEGMQSLFPNLFNDRLLQSILKLCLVLLVCHHNSLAAVLRATHA
;
A
#
# COMPACT_ATOMS: atom_id res chain seq x y z
N MET A 1 -5.09 19.06 0.13
CA MET A 1 -4.48 18.47 -1.08
C MET A 1 -5.61 18.08 -2.00
N VAL A 2 -5.69 18.63 -3.22
CA VAL A 2 -6.77 18.30 -4.17
C VAL A 2 -6.38 17.02 -4.91
N GLY A 3 -7.14 15.94 -4.72
CA GLY A 3 -6.95 14.68 -5.44
C GLY A 3 -7.15 14.86 -6.94
N PRO A 4 -6.48 14.06 -7.79
CA PRO A 4 -6.62 14.17 -9.24
C PRO A 4 -8.09 14.00 -9.67
N PRO A 5 -8.57 14.80 -10.64
CA PRO A 5 -9.95 14.76 -11.05
C PRO A 5 -10.31 13.38 -11.60
N ILE A 6 -11.48 12.87 -11.20
CA ILE A 6 -11.97 11.52 -11.56
C ILE A 6 -11.98 11.24 -13.07
N VAL A 7 -12.01 12.30 -13.89
CA VAL A 7 -11.86 12.23 -15.35
C VAL A 7 -10.53 11.58 -15.75
N ILE A 8 -9.44 11.86 -15.05
CA ILE A 8 -8.12 11.27 -15.30
C ILE A 8 -8.11 9.77 -14.96
N MET A 9 -8.86 9.36 -13.94
CA MET A 9 -9.00 7.94 -13.61
C MET A 9 -9.70 7.19 -14.74
N TYR A 10 -10.82 7.70 -15.26
CA TYR A 10 -11.54 7.05 -16.38
C TYR A 10 -10.65 6.90 -17.61
N LEU A 11 -9.86 7.92 -17.93
CA LEU A 11 -8.92 7.89 -19.05
C LEU A 11 -7.82 6.85 -18.85
N ARG A 12 -7.26 6.71 -17.64
CA ARG A 12 -6.23 5.68 -17.35
C ARG A 12 -6.78 4.26 -17.26
N CYS A 13 -8.01 4.10 -16.78
CA CYS A 13 -8.63 2.79 -16.59
C CYS A 13 -9.39 2.26 -17.82
N GLY A 14 -9.55 3.07 -18.89
CA GLY A 14 -10.21 2.64 -20.12
C GLY A 14 -11.70 2.33 -19.96
N TRP A 15 -12.38 2.98 -19.01
CA TRP A 15 -13.76 2.65 -18.64
C TRP A 15 -14.79 3.46 -19.44
N SER A 16 -15.80 2.78 -19.99
CA SER A 16 -16.91 3.43 -20.70
C SER A 16 -17.88 4.12 -19.73
N ARG A 17 -18.31 5.32 -20.10
CA ARG A 17 -19.01 6.33 -19.28
C ARG A 17 -20.39 5.93 -18.72
N GLY A 18 -20.98 4.81 -19.15
CA GLY A 18 -22.40 4.52 -18.95
C GLY A 18 -22.83 3.98 -17.58
N GLY A 19 -22.09 3.04 -16.98
CA GLY A 19 -22.51 2.36 -15.74
C GLY A 19 -21.62 2.62 -14.52
N VAL A 20 -20.38 3.04 -14.78
CA VAL A 20 -19.36 3.22 -13.75
C VAL A 20 -19.50 4.60 -13.10
N GLN A 21 -19.92 5.61 -13.88
CA GLN A 21 -20.00 6.99 -13.44
C GLN A 21 -21.01 7.21 -12.29
N ASP A 22 -22.19 6.59 -12.31
CA ASP A 22 -23.20 6.75 -11.25
C ASP A 22 -22.74 6.18 -9.91
N ARG A 23 -22.00 5.06 -9.94
CA ARG A 23 -21.40 4.43 -8.75
C ARG A 23 -20.28 5.29 -8.16
N TYR A 24 -19.50 5.98 -8.99
CA TYR A 24 -18.45 6.89 -8.50
C TYR A 24 -18.97 8.27 -8.09
N LEU A 25 -20.03 8.78 -8.73
CA LEU A 25 -20.59 10.10 -8.41
C LEU A 25 -21.43 10.08 -7.13
N ARG A 26 -22.16 8.99 -6.84
CA ARG A 26 -22.90 8.87 -5.56
C ARG A 26 -21.98 8.91 -4.33
N TYR A 27 -20.72 8.51 -4.48
CA TYR A 27 -19.71 8.60 -3.42
C TYR A 27 -18.83 9.84 -3.49
N LYS A 28 -19.03 10.75 -4.46
CA LYS A 28 -18.34 12.05 -4.48
C LYS A 28 -18.78 12.98 -3.35
N ALA A 29 -19.98 12.80 -2.80
CA ALA A 29 -20.39 13.47 -1.58
C ALA A 29 -19.69 12.89 -0.33
N ALA A 30 -19.13 11.67 -0.45
CA ALA A 30 -18.26 11.01 0.51
C ALA A 30 -16.81 10.97 0.01
N ALA A 31 -16.35 12.04 -0.67
CA ALA A 31 -15.02 12.11 -1.32
C ALA A 31 -13.82 12.05 -0.35
N ASP A 32 -14.04 11.84 0.94
CA ASP A 32 -13.04 11.50 1.95
C ASP A 32 -13.07 10.01 2.36
N ASP A 33 -13.73 9.13 1.59
CA ASP A 33 -13.86 7.72 1.95
C ASP A 33 -12.74 6.84 1.33
N PRO A 34 -11.86 6.23 2.14
CA PRO A 34 -10.86 5.23 1.71
C PRO A 34 -11.47 3.93 1.13
N PHE A 35 -12.80 3.86 0.94
CA PHE A 35 -13.56 2.72 0.43
C PHE A 35 -12.93 2.03 -0.80
N LEU A 36 -12.60 2.79 -1.85
CA LEU A 36 -12.08 2.18 -3.08
C LEU A 36 -10.72 1.52 -2.85
N GLY A 37 -9.84 2.20 -2.11
CA GLY A 37 -8.53 1.66 -1.74
C GLY A 37 -8.68 0.37 -0.92
N ARG A 38 -9.65 0.33 -0.01
CA ARG A 38 -9.94 -0.84 0.83
C ARG A 38 -10.55 -2.00 0.02
N VAL A 39 -11.50 -1.73 -0.87
CA VAL A 39 -12.10 -2.76 -1.74
C VAL A 39 -11.06 -3.38 -2.67
N VAL A 40 -10.22 -2.55 -3.30
CA VAL A 40 -9.15 -3.02 -4.18
C VAL A 40 -8.11 -3.82 -3.41
N ALA A 41 -7.77 -3.40 -2.19
CA ALA A 41 -6.85 -4.12 -1.31
C ALA A 41 -7.49 -5.32 -0.58
N ARG A 42 -8.78 -5.63 -0.84
CA ARG A 42 -9.56 -6.65 -0.12
C ARG A 42 -9.54 -6.49 1.40
N LEU A 43 -9.39 -5.25 1.88
CA LEU A 43 -9.42 -4.93 3.30
C LEU A 43 -10.87 -4.80 3.79
N PRO A 44 -11.19 -5.25 5.01
CA PRO A 44 -12.51 -5.03 5.60
C PRO A 44 -12.82 -3.54 5.65
N LEU A 45 -14.01 -3.17 5.19
CA LEU A 45 -14.47 -1.78 5.11
C LEU A 45 -14.53 -1.10 6.49
N ASN A 46 -14.69 -1.91 7.54
CA ASN A 46 -14.95 -1.45 8.90
C ASN A 46 -13.70 -1.47 9.79
N SER A 47 -12.57 -1.97 9.30
CA SER A 47 -11.36 -2.12 10.11
C SER A 47 -10.44 -0.93 9.95
N ALA A 48 -10.38 -0.06 10.95
CA ALA A 48 -9.40 1.02 11.06
C ALA A 48 -8.03 0.52 11.57
N VAL A 49 -7.53 -0.58 11.00
CA VAL A 49 -6.20 -1.10 11.35
C VAL A 49 -5.17 -0.30 10.58
N LEU A 50 -4.34 0.45 11.30
CA LEU A 50 -3.18 1.11 10.73
C LEU A 50 -2.27 0.04 10.11
N PRO A 51 -1.74 0.28 8.89
CA PRO A 51 -0.71 -0.58 8.34
C PRO A 51 0.43 -0.73 9.35
N PRO A 52 1.08 -1.91 9.39
CA PRO A 52 2.28 -2.10 10.18
C PRO A 52 3.27 -0.96 9.91
N HIS A 53 3.71 -0.29 10.97
CA HIS A 53 4.65 0.83 10.89
C HIS A 53 5.72 0.72 11.97
N PHE A 54 6.91 1.25 11.67
CA PHE A 54 7.91 1.48 12.70
C PHE A 54 7.53 2.71 13.53
N LYS A 55 7.73 2.65 14.84
CA LYS A 55 7.61 3.83 15.71
C LYS A 55 8.69 4.86 15.41
N GLU A 56 9.89 4.38 15.11
CA GLU A 56 11.03 5.18 14.67
C GLU A 56 11.55 4.68 13.33
N TYR A 57 11.35 5.49 12.31
CA TYR A 57 11.72 5.17 10.93
C TYR A 57 13.22 5.34 10.63
N ASP A 58 13.97 5.97 11.54
CA ASP A 58 15.41 6.23 11.40
C ASP A 58 16.22 5.56 12.51
N SER A 59 15.63 4.56 13.17
CA SER A 59 16.36 3.72 14.11
C SER A 59 17.47 2.95 13.38
N VAL A 60 18.59 2.71 14.06
CA VAL A 60 19.78 2.05 13.50
C VAL A 60 19.41 0.73 12.82
N GLY A 61 18.58 -0.09 13.45
CA GLY A 61 18.15 -1.38 12.90
C GLY A 61 17.30 -1.27 11.62
N VAL A 62 16.51 -0.21 11.46
CA VAL A 62 15.75 0.03 10.22
C VAL A 62 16.70 0.42 9.10
N VAL A 63 17.66 1.30 9.37
CA VAL A 63 18.65 1.74 8.38
C VAL A 63 19.53 0.57 7.92
N GLU A 64 20.05 -0.22 8.86
CA GLU A 64 20.83 -1.42 8.55
C GLU A 64 20.01 -2.46 7.77
N GLY A 65 18.76 -2.72 8.19
CA GLY A 65 17.86 -3.62 7.50
C GLY A 65 17.58 -3.18 6.07
N MET A 66 17.39 -1.88 5.84
CA MET A 66 17.19 -1.33 4.50
C MET A 66 18.46 -1.43 3.63
N GLN A 67 19.65 -1.19 4.19
CA GLN A 67 20.90 -1.36 3.47
C GLN A 67 21.16 -2.82 3.10
N SER A 68 20.83 -3.75 4.00
CA SER A 68 21.01 -5.19 3.78
C SER A 68 20.05 -5.75 2.72
N LEU A 69 18.76 -5.38 2.78
CA LEU A 69 17.73 -5.95 1.91
C LEU A 69 17.58 -5.21 0.58
N PHE A 70 17.88 -3.91 0.54
CA PHE A 70 17.68 -3.06 -0.63
C PHE A 70 18.92 -2.23 -0.97
N PRO A 71 20.13 -2.82 -1.11
CA PRO A 71 21.38 -2.07 -1.24
C PRO A 71 21.39 -1.11 -2.43
N ASN A 72 20.83 -1.53 -3.57
CA ASN A 72 20.80 -0.73 -4.79
C ASN A 72 19.73 0.37 -4.79
N LEU A 73 18.72 0.25 -3.93
CA LEU A 73 17.58 1.17 -3.86
C LEU A 73 17.64 2.06 -2.62
N PHE A 74 18.53 1.76 -1.68
CA PHE A 74 18.68 2.49 -0.41
C PHE A 74 18.92 3.98 -0.63
N ASN A 75 19.70 4.37 -1.64
CA ASN A 75 20.00 5.79 -1.87
C ASN A 75 18.86 6.57 -2.58
N ASP A 76 17.82 5.89 -3.07
CA ASP A 76 16.71 6.54 -3.74
C ASP A 76 15.70 7.12 -2.72
N ARG A 77 15.71 8.45 -2.59
CA ARG A 77 14.83 9.18 -1.67
C ARG A 77 13.34 9.04 -1.98
N LEU A 78 12.97 8.78 -3.24
CA LEU A 78 11.57 8.60 -3.62
C LEU A 78 11.05 7.23 -3.17
N LEU A 79 11.92 6.24 -3.12
CA LEU A 79 11.58 4.88 -2.74
C LEU A 79 11.71 4.62 -1.23
N GLN A 80 12.47 5.45 -0.51
CA GLN A 80 12.69 5.33 0.94
C GLN A 80 11.41 5.00 1.73
N SER A 81 10.33 5.75 1.54
CA SER A 81 9.07 5.51 2.25
C SER A 81 8.45 4.15 1.92
N ILE A 82 8.54 3.72 0.65
CA ILE A 82 8.01 2.43 0.20
C ILE A 82 8.87 1.28 0.73
N LEU A 83 10.20 1.42 0.67
CA LEU A 83 11.14 0.41 1.17
C LEU A 83 11.01 0.21 2.69
N LYS A 84 10.78 1.28 3.45
CA LYS A 84 10.47 1.21 4.89
C LYS A 84 9.20 0.39 5.12
N LEU A 85 8.13 0.64 4.37
CA LEU A 85 6.89 -0.15 4.46
C LEU A 85 7.13 -1.62 4.10
N CYS A 86 7.88 -1.92 3.03
CA CYS A 86 8.25 -3.28 2.66
C CYS A 86 9.01 -3.99 3.79
N LEU A 87 9.96 -3.30 4.42
CA LEU A 87 10.71 -3.83 5.56
C LEU A 87 9.79 -4.16 6.74
N VAL A 88 8.86 -3.26 7.10
CA VAL A 88 7.91 -3.54 8.20
C VAL A 88 7.06 -4.76 7.86
N LEU A 89 6.52 -4.83 6.64
CA LEU A 89 5.70 -5.95 6.22
C LEU A 89 6.46 -7.27 6.29
N LEU A 90 7.73 -7.28 5.88
CA LEU A 90 8.59 -8.46 5.95
C LEU A 90 8.79 -8.91 7.41
N VAL A 91 9.08 -7.99 8.32
CA VAL A 91 9.29 -8.27 9.74
C VAL A 91 8.00 -8.78 10.39
N CYS A 92 6.86 -8.10 10.16
CA CYS A 92 5.57 -8.48 10.74
C CYS A 92 5.07 -9.85 10.23
N HIS A 93 5.34 -10.17 8.97
CA HIS A 93 4.90 -11.43 8.37
C HIS A 93 6.00 -12.48 8.25
N HIS A 94 7.15 -12.28 8.90
CA HIS A 94 8.31 -13.17 8.82
C HIS A 94 7.93 -14.63 9.10
N ASN A 95 7.18 -14.89 10.18
CA ASN A 95 6.83 -16.25 10.57
C ASN A 95 5.92 -16.93 9.55
N SER A 96 4.93 -16.19 9.02
CA SER A 96 4.04 -16.68 7.97
C SER A 96 4.82 -16.95 6.67
N LEU A 97 5.72 -16.04 6.29
CA LEU A 97 6.57 -16.19 5.11
C LEU A 97 7.51 -17.39 5.25
N ALA A 98 8.13 -17.56 6.41
CA ALA A 98 9.03 -18.67 6.70
C ALA A 98 8.29 -20.03 6.78
N ALA A 99 7.01 -20.04 7.16
CA ALA A 99 6.19 -21.25 7.11
C ALA A 99 5.84 -21.64 5.67
N VAL A 100 5.45 -20.67 4.84
CA VAL A 100 5.11 -20.90 3.43
C VAL A 100 6.34 -21.33 2.63
N LEU A 101 7.48 -20.64 2.78
CA LEU A 101 8.71 -20.96 2.05
C LEU A 101 9.26 -22.35 2.41
N ARG A 102 9.13 -22.78 3.67
CA ARG A 102 9.50 -24.15 4.07
C ARG A 102 8.59 -25.19 3.45
N ALA A 103 7.30 -24.89 3.27
CA ALA A 103 6.36 -25.82 2.64
C ALA A 103 6.62 -25.99 1.13
N THR A 104 7.17 -24.98 0.45
CA THR A 104 7.48 -25.02 -1.00
C THR A 104 8.90 -25.45 -1.35
N HIS A 105 9.82 -25.52 -0.39
CA HIS A 105 11.22 -25.91 -0.60
C HIS A 105 11.68 -27.12 0.25
N ALA A 106 10.73 -27.90 0.79
CA ALA A 106 11.02 -29.19 1.42
C ALA A 106 11.12 -30.32 0.39
#